data_AF-A0A932UEE1-F1
#
_entry.id   AF-A0A932UEE1-F1
#
_cell.length_a   1.000
_cell.length_b   1.000
_cell.length_c   1.000
_cell.angle_alpha   90.00
_cell.angle_beta   90.00
_cell.angle_gamma   90.00
#
_symmetry.space_group_name_H-M   'P 1'
#
loop_
_entity.id
_entity.type
_entity.pdbx_description
1 polymer ?
#
loop_
_entity_poly.entity_id
_entity_poly.type
_entity_poly.pdbx_seq_one_letter_code
_entity_poly.pdbx_strand_id
1 'polypeptide(L)'
;MMVTSSSVWSAGAPLPTRLSTGEIVSVEPSAELQAEYVVKLYTRAAALGLQGVNWYPLADGSIGEQRGLVTSQLEPKPAFWAYRNATLRLEGTRPLGQLPAAPVSAGAGELEAYQFATRDSGRLTAAWLSGTLSGTLDLELAVRPETREVEVLDRYGRVEREMQPVKGRVTVEVTTAPVYVVEIPILRQRHVQLPHLPVGLTAE
;
A
#
# COMPACT_ATOMS: atom_id res chain seq x y z
N MET A 1 -8.24 -9.69 15.94
CA MET A 1 -7.83 -8.53 16.78
C MET A 1 -7.93 -7.26 15.93
N MET A 2 -8.41 -6.17 16.50
CA MET A 2 -8.60 -4.86 15.85
C MET A 2 -7.76 -3.80 16.58
N VAL A 3 -7.20 -2.84 15.84
CA VAL A 3 -6.41 -1.72 16.39
C VAL A 3 -7.14 -0.41 16.11
N THR A 4 -7.18 0.48 17.09
CA THR A 4 -7.69 1.86 16.93
C THR A 4 -6.53 2.85 17.01
N SER A 5 -6.49 3.85 16.13
CA SER A 5 -5.43 4.87 16.11
C SER A 5 -5.96 6.25 15.72
N SER A 6 -5.28 7.28 16.21
CA SER A 6 -5.54 8.70 15.94
C SER A 6 -4.27 9.56 15.99
N SER A 7 -3.09 8.93 15.78
CA SER A 7 -1.80 9.49 16.20
C SER A 7 -1.25 10.59 15.30
N VAL A 8 -1.87 10.85 14.15
CA VAL A 8 -1.44 11.87 13.17
C VAL A 8 -2.65 12.69 12.73
N TRP A 9 -2.46 14.01 12.63
CA TRP A 9 -3.48 14.98 12.23
C TRP A 9 -2.98 15.83 11.06
N SER A 10 -3.92 16.44 10.32
CA SER A 10 -3.59 17.26 9.15
C SER A 10 -3.28 18.72 9.47
N ALA A 11 -3.67 19.21 10.64
CA ALA A 11 -3.41 20.56 11.12
C ALA A 11 -3.54 20.62 12.65
N GLY A 12 -2.76 21.48 13.32
CA GLY A 12 -2.72 21.58 14.77
C GLY A 12 -1.29 21.76 15.29
N ALA A 13 -1.00 21.20 16.45
CA ALA A 13 0.35 21.22 17.02
C ALA A 13 1.35 20.43 16.15
N PRO A 14 2.65 20.76 16.17
CA PRO A 14 3.65 19.94 15.49
C PRO A 14 3.72 18.50 16.02
N LEU A 15 4.06 17.56 15.13
CA LEU A 15 4.15 16.13 15.39
C LEU A 15 5.58 15.75 15.79
N PRO A 16 5.80 15.13 16.97
CA PRO A 16 7.10 14.57 17.31
C PRO A 16 7.37 13.34 16.45
N THR A 17 8.41 13.40 15.63
CA THR A 17 8.79 12.33 14.69
C THR A 17 10.17 11.83 15.04
N ARG A 18 10.30 10.52 15.28
CA ARG A 18 11.59 9.88 15.50
C ARG A 18 12.22 9.47 14.16
N LEU A 19 13.42 9.94 13.90
CA LEU A 19 14.24 9.56 12.74
C LEU A 19 14.97 8.23 13.02
N SER A 20 15.50 7.59 11.97
CA SER A 20 16.30 6.36 12.08
C SER A 20 17.62 6.59 12.83
N THR A 21 18.10 7.84 12.88
CA THR A 21 19.23 8.27 13.72
C THR A 21 18.92 8.25 15.22
N GLY A 22 17.65 8.06 15.61
CA GLY A 22 17.16 8.17 16.98
C GLY A 22 16.79 9.59 17.41
N GLU A 23 17.11 10.61 16.59
CA GLU A 23 16.72 11.99 16.82
C GLU A 23 15.20 12.16 16.79
N ILE A 24 14.66 13.03 17.65
CA ILE A 24 13.26 13.43 17.63
C ILE A 24 13.18 14.84 17.05
N VAL A 25 12.51 14.98 15.92
CA VAL A 25 12.28 16.26 15.25
C VAL A 25 10.80 16.65 15.30
N SER A 26 10.54 17.95 15.22
CA SER A 26 9.20 18.50 15.16
C SER A 26 8.79 18.69 13.70
N VAL A 27 7.71 18.02 13.28
CA VAL A 27 7.22 18.07 11.88
C VAL A 27 5.88 18.80 11.85
N GLU A 28 5.74 19.76 10.96
CA GLU A 28 4.46 20.44 10.75
C GLU A 28 3.42 19.46 10.18
N PRO A 29 2.22 19.36 10.80
CA PRO A 29 1.18 18.49 10.30
C PRO A 29 0.69 18.96 8.93
N SER A 30 0.34 18.00 8.08
CA SER A 30 -0.26 18.28 6.78
C SER A 30 -1.25 17.20 6.40
N ALA A 31 -2.18 17.53 5.50
CA ALA A 31 -3.15 16.58 4.96
C ALA A 31 -2.46 15.38 4.26
N GLU A 32 -1.34 15.63 3.58
CA GLU A 32 -0.55 14.59 2.93
C GLU A 32 0.15 13.69 3.95
N LEU A 33 0.73 14.25 5.00
CA LEU A 33 1.37 13.45 6.08
C LEU A 33 0.35 12.52 6.75
N GLN A 34 -0.87 13.02 7.01
CA GLN A 34 -1.96 12.19 7.54
C GLN A 34 -2.36 11.08 6.55
N ALA A 35 -2.44 11.40 5.25
CA ALA A 35 -2.77 10.44 4.20
C ALA A 35 -1.72 9.33 4.05
N GLU A 36 -0.44 9.65 4.16
CA GLU A 36 0.62 8.65 4.19
C GLU A 36 0.52 7.76 5.43
N TYR A 37 0.33 8.37 6.60
CA TYR A 37 0.34 7.64 7.86
C TYR A 37 -0.77 6.59 7.93
N VAL A 38 -1.99 6.94 7.50
CA VAL A 38 -3.13 6.02 7.54
C VAL A 38 -2.90 4.80 6.63
N VAL A 39 -2.25 5.00 5.48
CA VAL A 39 -1.87 3.91 4.56
C VAL A 39 -0.81 3.00 5.18
N LYS A 40 0.25 3.60 5.76
CA LYS A 40 1.33 2.85 6.44
C LYS A 40 0.76 2.02 7.59
N LEU A 41 -0.10 2.60 8.41
CA LEU A 41 -0.75 1.93 9.53
C LEU A 41 -1.62 0.76 9.06
N TYR A 42 -2.48 0.97 8.07
CA TYR A 42 -3.36 -0.07 7.55
C TYR A 42 -2.56 -1.21 6.91
N THR A 43 -1.52 -0.89 6.14
CA THR A 43 -0.63 -1.88 5.53
C THR A 43 0.09 -2.73 6.56
N ARG A 44 0.66 -2.12 7.61
CA ARG A 44 1.31 -2.85 8.72
C ARG A 44 0.31 -3.80 9.42
N ALA A 45 -0.90 -3.32 9.67
CA ALA A 45 -1.95 -4.14 10.28
C ALA A 45 -2.35 -5.34 9.40
N ALA A 46 -2.52 -5.11 8.09
CA ALA A 46 -2.82 -6.16 7.13
C ALA A 46 -1.66 -7.18 7.04
N ALA A 47 -0.41 -6.72 7.05
CA ALA A 47 0.78 -7.57 7.04
C ALA A 47 0.87 -8.49 8.26
N LEU A 48 0.37 -8.01 9.42
CA LEU A 48 0.27 -8.77 10.66
C LEU A 48 -0.97 -9.68 10.73
N GLY A 49 -1.79 -9.73 9.67
CA GLY A 49 -3.02 -10.53 9.65
C GLY A 49 -4.12 -10.01 10.58
N LEU A 50 -4.09 -8.72 10.94
CA LEU A 50 -5.16 -8.11 11.72
C LEU A 50 -6.43 -8.00 10.87
N GLN A 51 -7.58 -8.13 11.53
CA GLN A 51 -8.89 -8.16 10.85
C GLN A 51 -9.37 -6.77 10.42
N GLY A 52 -8.78 -5.72 10.97
CA GLY A 52 -9.12 -4.35 10.62
C GLY A 52 -8.39 -3.33 11.49
N VAL A 53 -8.31 -2.11 10.97
CA VAL A 53 -7.88 -0.91 11.68
C VAL A 53 -9.07 0.02 11.71
N ASN A 54 -9.41 0.55 12.89
CA ASN A 54 -10.39 1.61 13.03
C ASN A 54 -9.65 2.96 13.17
N TRP A 55 -9.88 3.87 12.23
CA TRP A 55 -9.35 5.23 12.33
C TRP A 55 -10.32 6.10 13.13
N TYR A 56 -9.83 6.80 14.15
CA TYR A 56 -10.63 7.72 14.94
C TYR A 56 -10.02 9.13 14.93
N PRO A 57 -10.85 10.19 14.82
CA PRO A 57 -12.27 10.21 14.51
C PRO A 57 -12.53 10.08 13.00
N LEU A 58 -13.79 9.83 12.62
CA LEU A 58 -14.20 9.91 11.21
C LEU A 58 -14.15 11.36 10.71
N ALA A 59 -14.76 12.29 11.46
CA ALA A 59 -14.84 13.70 11.10
C ALA A 59 -13.98 14.57 12.04
N ASP A 60 -13.48 15.67 11.52
CA ASP A 60 -12.80 16.69 12.31
C ASP A 60 -13.73 17.30 13.36
N GLY A 61 -13.16 17.62 14.52
CA GLY A 61 -13.84 18.40 15.55
C GLY A 61 -13.81 19.90 15.24
N SER A 62 -14.70 20.66 15.87
CA SER A 62 -14.74 22.13 15.73
C SER A 62 -13.55 22.85 16.38
N ILE A 63 -12.81 22.17 17.25
CA ILE A 63 -11.67 22.72 18.00
C ILE A 63 -10.55 21.68 18.06
N GLY A 64 -9.31 22.13 17.94
CA GLY A 64 -8.11 21.33 18.16
C GLY A 64 -7.56 20.69 16.89
N GLU A 65 -6.84 19.59 17.08
CA GLU A 65 -6.16 18.85 16.00
C GLU A 65 -7.15 18.21 15.03
N GLN A 66 -6.89 18.40 13.73
CA GLN A 66 -7.73 17.96 12.63
C GLN A 66 -7.41 16.49 12.27
N ARG A 67 -7.88 15.56 13.11
CA ARG A 67 -7.61 14.10 13.02
C ARG A 67 -8.59 13.32 12.14
N GLY A 68 -9.69 13.92 11.71
CA GLY A 68 -10.71 13.29 10.88
C GLY A 68 -10.18 12.85 9.52
N LEU A 69 -10.83 11.83 8.94
CA LEU A 69 -10.73 11.52 7.51
C LEU A 69 -11.55 12.50 6.66
N VAL A 70 -12.60 13.07 7.23
CA VAL A 70 -13.41 14.14 6.63
C VAL A 70 -13.36 15.40 7.47
N THR A 71 -13.61 16.55 6.85
CA THR A 71 -13.70 17.85 7.53
C THR A 71 -14.93 17.89 8.45
N SER A 72 -15.07 18.95 9.25
CA SER A 72 -16.28 19.17 10.07
C SER A 72 -17.56 19.38 9.24
N GLN A 73 -17.42 19.71 7.95
CA GLN A 73 -18.49 19.83 6.96
C GLN A 73 -18.73 18.51 6.19
N LEU A 74 -18.08 17.42 6.60
CA LEU A 74 -18.13 16.09 5.97
C LEU A 74 -17.53 16.04 4.56
N GLU A 75 -16.60 16.95 4.24
CA GLU A 75 -15.86 16.92 2.98
C GLU A 75 -14.68 15.94 3.10
N PRO A 76 -14.43 15.07 2.10
CA PRO A 76 -13.35 14.10 2.19
C PRO A 76 -11.96 14.76 2.10
N LYS A 77 -11.08 14.46 3.07
CA LYS A 77 -9.68 14.88 3.06
C LYS A 77 -8.82 13.90 2.25
N PRO A 78 -7.58 14.24 1.88
CA PRO A 78 -6.64 13.29 1.27
C PRO A 78 -6.53 11.96 2.02
N ALA A 79 -6.53 11.98 3.36
CA ALA A 79 -6.50 10.78 4.18
C ALA A 79 -7.70 9.83 3.96
N PHE A 80 -8.90 10.35 3.66
CA PHE A 80 -10.06 9.52 3.31
C PHE A 80 -9.79 8.71 2.04
N TRP A 81 -9.31 9.37 0.98
CA TRP A 81 -9.05 8.72 -0.30
C TRP A 81 -7.92 7.71 -0.22
N ALA A 82 -6.83 8.06 0.48
CA ALA A 82 -5.70 7.16 0.70
C ALA A 82 -6.12 5.92 1.51
N TYR A 83 -6.90 6.11 2.58
CA TYR A 83 -7.39 5.01 3.41
C TYR A 83 -8.38 4.11 2.65
N ARG A 84 -9.27 4.69 1.84
CA ARG A 84 -10.16 3.94 0.95
C ARG A 84 -9.36 3.07 -0.03
N ASN A 85 -8.35 3.63 -0.68
CA ASN A 85 -7.51 2.87 -1.61
C ASN A 85 -6.74 1.75 -0.90
N ALA A 86 -6.12 2.03 0.25
CA ALA A 86 -5.42 1.00 1.03
C ALA A 86 -6.37 -0.16 1.41
N THR A 87 -7.58 0.17 1.84
CA THR A 87 -8.62 -0.83 2.15
C THR A 87 -8.93 -1.67 0.93
N LEU A 88 -9.28 -1.06 -0.21
CA LEU A 88 -9.64 -1.77 -1.44
C LEU A 88 -8.52 -2.66 -1.98
N ARG A 89 -7.26 -2.22 -1.90
CA ARG A 89 -6.11 -2.95 -2.46
C ARG A 89 -5.68 -4.12 -1.60
N LEU A 90 -5.80 -4.00 -0.28
CA LEU A 90 -5.37 -5.03 0.65
C LEU A 90 -6.52 -5.95 1.08
N GLU A 91 -7.77 -5.61 0.76
CA GLU A 91 -8.93 -6.45 1.05
C GLU A 91 -8.81 -7.84 0.42
N GLY A 92 -8.90 -8.87 1.26
CA GLY A 92 -8.81 -10.26 0.83
C GLY A 92 -7.46 -10.67 0.26
N THR A 93 -6.42 -9.85 0.45
CA THR A 93 -5.04 -10.27 0.21
C THR A 93 -4.56 -11.14 1.38
N ARG A 94 -3.55 -11.98 1.13
CA ARG A 94 -2.90 -12.80 2.16
C ARG A 94 -1.46 -12.32 2.33
N PRO A 95 -1.00 -11.98 3.55
CA PRO A 95 0.37 -11.56 3.77
C PRO A 95 1.35 -12.70 3.42
N LEU A 96 2.41 -12.33 2.69
CA LEU A 96 3.53 -13.21 2.35
C LEU A 96 4.77 -12.92 3.22
N GLY A 97 4.83 -11.74 3.83
CA GLY A 97 5.89 -11.33 4.74
C GLY A 97 6.40 -9.92 4.44
N GLN A 98 7.33 -9.47 5.28
CA GLN A 98 8.09 -8.25 5.07
C GLN A 98 9.31 -8.56 4.19
N LEU A 99 9.63 -7.68 3.25
CA LEU A 99 10.90 -7.77 2.51
C LEU A 99 12.07 -7.41 3.45
N PRO A 100 13.27 -7.96 3.22
CA PRO A 100 14.44 -7.60 4.02
C PRO A 100 14.66 -6.09 4.03
N ALA A 101 14.93 -5.54 5.21
CA ALA A 101 15.31 -4.15 5.33
C ALA A 101 16.60 -3.92 4.52
N ALA A 102 16.59 -2.91 3.66
CA ALA A 102 17.79 -2.44 2.98
C ALA A 102 18.17 -1.10 3.63
N PRO A 103 19.37 -0.98 4.22
CA PRO A 103 19.84 0.33 4.67
C PRO A 103 19.99 1.22 3.44
N VAL A 104 19.27 2.33 3.43
CA VAL A 104 19.53 3.40 2.48
C VAL A 104 20.77 4.13 2.98
N SER A 105 21.62 4.59 2.07
CA SER A 105 22.85 5.34 2.39
C SER A 105 22.65 6.30 3.57
N ALA A 106 23.63 6.37 4.47
CA ALA A 106 23.56 7.00 5.80
C ALA A 106 22.61 8.21 5.88
N GLY A 107 21.49 8.02 6.59
CA GLY A 107 20.51 9.08 6.88
C GLY A 107 19.25 9.09 6.01
N ALA A 108 19.17 8.27 4.95
CA ALA A 108 18.01 8.23 4.04
C ALA A 108 16.86 7.31 4.51
N GLY A 109 16.82 7.00 5.81
CA GLY A 109 15.78 6.17 6.41
C GLY A 109 15.99 4.66 6.22
N GLU A 110 14.94 3.91 6.52
CA GLU A 110 14.88 2.46 6.38
C GLU A 110 13.77 2.08 5.39
N LEU A 111 14.06 1.12 4.51
CA LEU A 111 13.02 0.55 3.66
C LEU A 111 12.05 -0.28 4.51
N GLU A 112 10.78 0.10 4.47
CA GLU A 112 9.68 -0.77 4.88
C GLU A 112 8.93 -1.24 3.63
N ALA A 113 8.89 -2.56 3.40
CA ALA A 113 8.12 -3.13 2.32
C ALA A 113 7.47 -4.46 2.73
N TYR A 114 6.22 -4.63 2.32
CA TYR A 114 5.38 -5.78 2.66
C TYR A 114 4.82 -6.41 1.39
N GLN A 115 4.87 -7.73 1.32
CA GLN A 115 4.33 -8.49 0.19
C GLN A 115 3.04 -9.22 0.56
N PHE A 116 2.13 -9.24 -0.41
CA PHE A 116 0.82 -9.85 -0.29
C PHE A 116 0.51 -10.66 -1.55
N ALA A 117 -0.10 -11.84 -1.38
CA ALA A 117 -0.74 -12.56 -2.46
C ALA A 117 -2.12 -11.95 -2.72
N THR A 118 -2.44 -11.67 -3.98
CA THR A 118 -3.76 -11.17 -4.37
C THR A 118 -4.70 -12.33 -4.73
N ARG A 119 -6.01 -12.06 -4.78
CA ARG A 119 -7.04 -13.08 -5.10
C ARG A 119 -6.83 -13.73 -6.47
N ASP A 120 -6.38 -12.95 -7.45
CA ASP A 120 -6.20 -13.40 -8.84
C ASP A 120 -4.86 -14.09 -9.07
N SER A 121 -4.27 -14.66 -8.02
CA SER A 121 -2.91 -15.22 -8.04
C SER A 121 -1.87 -14.18 -8.48
N GLY A 122 -2.11 -12.90 -8.19
CA GLY A 122 -1.18 -11.79 -8.34
C GLY A 122 -0.26 -11.65 -7.12
N ARG A 123 0.65 -10.68 -7.17
CA ARG A 123 1.38 -10.21 -5.98
C ARG A 123 1.30 -8.69 -5.92
N LEU A 124 1.09 -8.19 -4.70
CA LEU A 124 1.12 -6.77 -4.37
C LEU A 124 2.26 -6.54 -3.39
N THR A 125 3.10 -5.55 -3.67
CA THR A 125 4.12 -5.06 -2.73
C THR A 125 3.76 -3.63 -2.35
N ALA A 126 3.65 -3.33 -1.06
CA ALA A 126 3.54 -1.96 -0.57
C ALA A 126 4.89 -1.55 0.02
N ALA A 127 5.41 -0.37 -0.36
CA ALA A 127 6.75 0.07 0.05
C ALA A 127 6.81 1.58 0.35
N TRP A 128 7.65 1.96 1.31
CA TRP A 128 8.02 3.35 1.64
C TRP A 128 9.35 3.40 2.40
N LEU A 129 9.92 4.60 2.49
CA LEU A 129 11.00 4.93 3.42
C LEU A 129 10.42 5.39 4.76
N SER A 130 10.98 4.89 5.86
CA SER A 130 10.64 5.28 7.22
C SER A 130 11.86 5.79 7.99
N GLY A 131 11.63 6.47 9.10
CA GLY A 131 12.73 7.08 9.88
C GLY A 131 13.45 8.23 9.16
N THR A 132 12.89 8.77 8.08
CA THR A 132 13.37 9.97 7.39
C THR A 132 12.21 10.87 6.99
N LEU A 133 12.48 12.17 6.82
CA LEU A 133 11.51 13.15 6.31
C LEU A 133 11.54 13.26 4.78
N SER A 134 12.64 12.84 4.16
CA SER A 134 12.82 12.86 2.71
C SER A 134 13.84 11.81 2.30
N GLY A 135 13.85 11.49 1.02
CA GLY A 135 14.77 10.50 0.48
C GLY A 135 14.10 9.69 -0.61
N THR A 136 14.98 9.01 -1.34
CA THR A 136 14.61 8.18 -2.48
C THR A 136 15.49 6.94 -2.47
N LEU A 137 14.90 5.79 -2.78
CA LEU A 137 15.60 4.51 -2.93
C LEU A 137 15.08 3.81 -4.19
N ASP A 138 16.00 3.30 -5.01
CA ASP A 138 15.67 2.37 -6.07
C ASP A 138 15.49 0.95 -5.50
N LEU A 139 14.23 0.52 -5.39
CA LEU A 139 13.86 -0.80 -4.92
C LEU A 139 13.80 -1.79 -6.10
N GLU A 140 14.73 -2.74 -6.11
CA GLU A 140 14.73 -3.84 -7.08
C GLU A 140 13.82 -4.98 -6.58
N LEU A 141 12.81 -5.34 -7.37
CA LEU A 141 11.86 -6.40 -7.07
C LEU A 141 11.98 -7.53 -8.09
N ALA A 142 12.19 -8.75 -7.61
CA ALA A 142 12.00 -9.94 -8.44
C ALA A 142 10.49 -10.11 -8.70
N VAL A 143 10.09 -10.25 -9.96
CA VAL A 143 8.71 -10.55 -10.36
C VAL A 143 8.57 -12.03 -10.69
N ARG A 144 7.33 -12.54 -10.71
CA ARG A 144 7.10 -13.93 -11.06
C ARG A 144 7.21 -14.15 -12.58
N PRO A 145 7.60 -15.34 -13.04
CA PRO A 145 7.70 -15.64 -14.47
C PRO A 145 6.39 -15.45 -15.24
N GLU A 146 5.25 -15.66 -14.57
CA GLU A 146 3.92 -15.48 -15.14
C GLU A 146 3.42 -14.02 -15.13
N THR A 147 4.24 -13.05 -14.70
CA THR A 147 3.87 -11.64 -14.67
C THR A 147 4.06 -11.01 -16.05
N ARG A 148 2.97 -10.51 -16.63
CA ARG A 148 2.97 -9.79 -17.92
C ARG A 148 3.54 -8.39 -17.75
N GLU A 149 3.11 -7.72 -16.69
CA GLU A 149 3.32 -6.29 -16.48
C GLU A 149 3.26 -5.98 -14.99
N VAL A 150 3.89 -4.87 -14.61
CA VAL A 150 3.82 -4.32 -13.27
C VAL A 150 3.26 -2.91 -13.34
N GLU A 151 2.25 -2.65 -12.51
CA GLU A 151 1.72 -1.30 -12.27
C GLU A 151 2.30 -0.76 -10.97
N VAL A 152 2.82 0.47 -11.00
CA VAL A 152 3.19 1.24 -9.82
C VAL A 152 2.10 2.27 -9.58
N LEU A 153 1.44 2.17 -8.43
CA LEU A 153 0.35 3.05 -8.03
C LEU A 153 0.75 3.89 -6.82
N ASP A 154 0.28 5.13 -6.80
CA ASP A 154 0.40 5.99 -5.63
C ASP A 154 -0.56 5.57 -4.50
N ARG A 155 -0.43 6.23 -3.35
CA ARG A 155 -1.30 6.05 -2.17
C ARG A 155 -2.78 6.26 -2.46
N TYR A 156 -3.14 7.00 -3.51
CA TYR A 156 -4.51 7.26 -3.93
C TYR A 156 -5.04 6.24 -4.95
N GLY A 157 -4.18 5.34 -5.43
CA GLY A 157 -4.53 4.28 -6.36
C GLY A 157 -4.48 4.69 -7.83
N ARG A 158 -3.85 5.83 -8.14
CA ARG A 158 -3.57 6.25 -9.51
C ARG A 158 -2.30 5.56 -9.99
N VAL A 159 -2.35 5.01 -11.21
CA VAL A 159 -1.18 4.44 -11.86
C VAL A 159 -0.21 5.57 -12.22
N GLU A 160 0.99 5.52 -11.64
CA GLU A 160 2.08 6.45 -11.95
C GLU A 160 2.97 5.91 -13.06
N ARG A 161 3.19 4.59 -13.08
CA ARG A 161 4.03 3.92 -14.07
C ARG A 161 3.51 2.52 -14.39
N GLU A 162 3.61 2.15 -15.65
CA GLU A 162 3.47 0.77 -16.14
C GLU A 162 4.86 0.28 -16.59
N MET A 163 5.23 -0.94 -16.19
CA MET A 163 6.58 -1.45 -16.36
C MET A 163 6.56 -2.88 -16.88
N GLN A 164 7.40 -3.14 -17.89
CA GLN A 164 7.68 -4.48 -18.37
C GLN A 164 8.86 -5.06 -17.61
N PRO A 165 8.74 -6.26 -17.00
CA PRO A 165 9.86 -6.88 -16.32
C PRO A 165 11.06 -7.13 -17.22
N VAL A 166 12.25 -6.73 -16.78
CA VAL A 166 13.51 -7.01 -17.47
C VAL A 166 14.24 -8.11 -16.72
N LYS A 167 14.45 -9.26 -17.38
CA LYS A 167 15.08 -10.45 -16.77
C LYS A 167 14.41 -10.88 -15.44
N GLY A 168 13.08 -10.80 -15.40
CA GLY A 168 12.29 -11.17 -14.22
C GLY A 168 12.39 -10.18 -13.05
N ARG A 169 12.76 -8.93 -13.31
CA ARG A 169 12.90 -7.88 -12.29
C ARG A 169 12.33 -6.54 -12.74
N VAL A 170 11.97 -5.70 -11.78
CA VAL A 170 11.62 -4.28 -11.97
C VAL A 170 12.33 -3.43 -10.91
N THR A 171 12.66 -2.19 -11.25
CA THR A 171 13.22 -1.22 -10.30
C THR A 171 12.21 -0.11 -10.08
N VAL A 172 11.81 0.08 -8.83
CA VAL A 172 10.79 1.07 -8.46
C VAL A 172 11.42 2.10 -7.54
N GLU A 173 11.29 3.37 -7.90
CA GLU A 173 11.66 4.47 -7.03
C GLU A 173 10.69 4.54 -5.84
N VAL A 174 11.22 4.47 -4.62
CA VAL A 174 10.47 4.53 -3.35
C VAL A 174 10.88 5.76 -2.57
N THR A 175 9.90 6.50 -2.06
CA THR A 175 10.10 7.70 -1.22
C THR A 175 9.49 7.48 0.17
N THR A 176 9.37 8.52 0.98
CA THR A 176 8.61 8.45 2.24
C THR A 176 7.12 8.18 2.01
N ALA A 177 6.57 8.52 0.85
CA ALA A 177 5.19 8.24 0.51
C ALA A 177 4.98 6.76 0.12
N PRO A 178 3.91 6.09 0.60
CA PRO A 178 3.61 4.73 0.21
C PRO A 178 3.31 4.60 -1.28
N VAL A 179 3.92 3.59 -1.90
CA VAL A 179 3.60 3.12 -3.25
C VAL A 179 3.15 1.67 -3.21
N TYR A 180 2.30 1.31 -4.17
CA TYR A 180 1.89 -0.07 -4.42
C TYR A 180 2.47 -0.55 -5.74
N VAL A 181 3.10 -1.72 -5.73
CA VAL A 181 3.62 -2.39 -6.92
C VAL A 181 2.79 -3.64 -7.14
N VAL A 182 2.01 -3.67 -8.21
CA VAL A 182 1.03 -4.72 -8.50
C VAL A 182 1.48 -5.51 -9.73
N GLU A 183 1.64 -6.82 -9.54
CA GLU A 183 1.94 -7.73 -10.64
C GLU A 183 0.66 -8.14 -11.36
N ILE A 184 0.61 -7.83 -12.66
CA ILE A 184 -0.47 -8.22 -13.55
C ILE A 184 -0.09 -9.56 -14.21
N PRO A 185 -0.78 -10.67 -13.87
CA PRO A 185 -0.45 -11.96 -14.44
C PRO A 185 -0.80 -12.02 -15.93
N ILE A 186 -0.08 -12.85 -16.68
CA ILE A 186 -0.51 -13.30 -18.00
C ILE A 186 -1.81 -14.06 -17.78
N LEU A 187 -2.91 -13.60 -18.39
CA LEU A 187 -4.17 -14.35 -18.39
C LEU A 187 -3.88 -15.72 -18.99
N ARG A 188 -3.82 -16.77 -18.16
CA ARG A 188 -3.87 -18.13 -18.67
C ARG A 188 -5.23 -18.26 -19.32
N GLN A 189 -5.29 -18.33 -20.65
CA GLN A 189 -6.47 -18.88 -21.30
C GLN A 189 -6.69 -20.24 -20.65
N ARG A 190 -7.72 -20.33 -19.80
CA ARG A 190 -8.21 -21.64 -19.37
C ARG A 190 -8.58 -22.32 -20.68
N HIS A 191 -7.78 -23.29 -21.11
CA HIS A 191 -8.26 -24.28 -22.04
C HIS A 191 -9.46 -24.91 -21.35
N VAL A 192 -10.65 -24.40 -21.66
CA VAL A 192 -11.90 -25.08 -21.38
C VAL A 192 -11.81 -26.32 -22.26
N GLN A 193 -11.33 -27.41 -21.67
CA GLN A 193 -11.44 -28.72 -22.29
C GLN A 193 -12.94 -28.99 -22.32
N LEU A 194 -13.57 -28.62 -23.44
CA LEU A 194 -14.98 -28.89 -23.67
C LEU A 194 -15.15 -30.39 -23.45
N PRO A 195 -16.07 -30.83 -22.57
CA PRO A 195 -16.35 -32.25 -22.43
C PRO A 195 -16.73 -32.76 -23.81
N HIS A 196 -16.01 -33.77 -24.30
CA HIS A 196 -16.38 -34.50 -25.50
C HIS A 196 -17.79 -35.05 -25.28
N LEU A 197 -18.80 -34.39 -25.82
CA LEU A 197 -20.15 -34.93 -25.89
C LEU A 197 -20.07 -36.19 -26.76
N PRO A 198 -20.48 -37.36 -26.26
CA PRO A 198 -20.55 -38.55 -27.10
C PRO A 198 -21.54 -38.31 -28.23
N VAL A 199 -21.03 -38.37 -29.47
CA VAL A 199 -21.85 -38.40 -30.68
C VAL A 199 -22.48 -39.79 -30.74
N GLY A 200 -23.79 -39.88 -30.51
CA GLY A 200 -24.52 -41.11 -30.77
C GLY A 200 -25.85 -41.21 -30.06
N LEU A 201 -26.90 -40.67 -30.67
CA LEU A 201 -28.26 -41.21 -30.58
C LEU A 201 -28.94 -40.95 -31.94
N THR A 202 -28.75 -41.89 -32.87
CA THR A 202 -29.66 -42.09 -33.99
C THR A 202 -30.93 -42.72 -33.43
N ALA A 203 -32.06 -42.02 -33.57
CA ALA A 203 -33.37 -42.59 -33.29
C ALA A 203 -33.81 -43.47 -34.47
N GLU A 204 -34.14 -44.72 -34.18
CA GLU A 204 -35.06 -45.55 -34.96
C GLU A 204 -36.48 -45.39 -34.42
#